data_AF-A0A8C5DXR4-F1
#
_entry.id   AF-A0A8C5DXR4-F1
#
_cell.length_a   1.000
_cell.length_b   1.000
_cell.length_c   1.000
_cell.angle_alpha   90.00
_cell.angle_beta   90.00
_cell.angle_gamma   90.00
#
_symmetry.space_group_name_H-M   'P 1'
#
loop_
_entity.id
_entity.type
_entity.pdbx_description
1 polymer ?
#
loop_
_entity_poly.entity_id
_entity_poly.type
_entity_poly.pdbx_seq_one_letter_code
_entity_poly.pdbx_strand_id
1 'polypeptide(L)'
;PQEKHQTIYMQVHKWEKLSLFSMEMLGRYMQSEQCKHSCTETILLKRSLKFFFLPSFGILLQGFLDIDLTDLRKGGANITGFQLVNNSAPSVSRVVQQWMEFDNKDSKLPKTVLKYTGALTYDGVKVMSTAFQNLRRQRIDISRRGNAGECLANPPAPWGQGIDIQRALQQVRIDGLTGHIQFNEKGRRTNYTVSIMELAPSGPKKVGYWNEDEKYVTTATFVRSANDTYGLQNRTYIVTTILESPYVMLKKNHEMLTGNDKYEGYIVELAAEIAKHVSYQYKLKVVSDGKYGARDPETKMWNGMVGELVYGKADVAVAPLTITLVREEVIDFSKPFMSLGISIMIKKPTKSKPGVFSFLDPLAYEIWMCIVFAYIGVSVVLFLVSRFSPYEWHAEDYEEGAEPQSPTQQTNEFGIFNSLWFSLGAFMQQGCDISPR
;
A
#
# COMPACT_ATOMS: atom_id res chain seq x y z
N PRO A 1 34.70 16.97 17.78
CA PRO A 1 34.02 17.02 19.09
C PRO A 1 33.01 18.18 19.14
N GLN A 2 31.76 17.89 18.80
CA GLN A 2 30.60 18.65 19.27
C GLN A 2 29.37 17.76 19.06
N GLU A 3 29.01 17.04 20.11
CA GLU A 3 27.68 16.47 20.28
C GLU A 3 26.65 17.60 20.20
N LYS A 4 25.65 17.43 19.35
CA LYS A 4 24.38 18.15 19.49
C LYS A 4 23.28 17.11 19.63
N HIS A 5 22.81 16.97 20.87
CA HIS A 5 21.56 16.32 21.21
C HIS A 5 20.42 16.89 20.35
N GLN A 6 19.76 16.03 19.57
CA GLN A 6 18.44 16.33 19.03
C GLN A 6 17.39 15.72 19.96
N THR A 7 16.82 16.60 20.77
CA THR A 7 15.64 16.35 21.59
C THR A 7 14.45 16.05 20.68
N ILE A 8 13.84 14.89 20.87
CA ILE A 8 12.61 14.44 20.21
C ILE A 8 11.45 15.30 20.74
N TYR A 9 10.88 16.15 19.90
CA TYR A 9 9.56 16.73 20.15
C TYR A 9 8.50 15.70 19.74
N MET A 10 7.90 15.04 20.73
CA MET A 10 6.71 14.22 20.53
C MET A 10 5.51 15.15 20.38
N GLN A 11 5.19 15.52 19.14
CA GLN A 11 4.02 16.32 18.82
C GLN A 11 2.78 15.43 18.93
N VAL A 12 2.12 15.46 20.10
CA VAL A 12 0.79 14.89 20.30
C VAL A 12 -0.17 15.70 19.42
N HIS A 13 -0.52 15.13 18.25
CA HIS A 13 -1.48 15.76 17.36
C HIS A 13 -2.82 15.91 18.06
N LYS A 14 -3.17 17.18 18.28
CA LYS A 14 -4.49 17.69 18.65
C LYS A 14 -5.52 17.17 17.64
N TRP A 15 -6.48 16.37 18.08
CA TRP A 15 -7.58 15.90 17.25
C TRP A 15 -8.55 17.06 16.99
N GLU A 16 -8.40 17.73 15.85
CA GLU A 16 -9.36 18.73 15.37
C GLU A 16 -10.56 18.06 14.70
N LYS A 17 -11.75 18.61 14.93
CA LYS A 17 -13.00 18.24 14.25
C LYS A 17 -12.87 18.53 12.75
N LEU A 18 -12.45 17.54 11.96
CA LEU A 18 -12.45 17.63 10.51
C LEU A 18 -13.84 17.27 9.95
N SER A 19 -14.23 17.92 8.86
CA SER A 19 -15.42 17.53 8.09
C SER A 19 -15.14 16.21 7.36
N LEU A 20 -16.18 15.40 7.13
CA LEU A 20 -16.10 14.11 6.42
C LEU A 20 -15.37 14.20 5.06
N PHE A 21 -15.54 15.33 4.35
CA PHE A 21 -14.90 15.57 3.05
C PHE A 21 -13.37 15.71 3.15
N SER A 22 -12.86 16.30 4.23
CA SER A 22 -11.41 16.33 4.50
C SER A 22 -10.87 14.97 4.97
N MET A 23 -11.70 14.08 5.51
CA MET A 23 -11.25 12.74 5.91
C MET A 23 -11.09 11.81 4.72
N GLU A 24 -11.92 11.95 3.69
CA GLU A 24 -11.79 11.22 2.41
C GLU A 24 -10.50 11.60 1.68
N MET A 25 -10.16 12.90 1.65
CA MET A 25 -8.89 13.40 1.12
C MET A 25 -7.66 12.87 1.85
N LEU A 26 -7.81 12.42 3.10
CA LEU A 26 -6.72 11.94 3.96
C LEU A 26 -6.70 10.41 4.13
N GLY A 27 -7.64 9.67 3.53
CA GLY A 27 -7.69 8.20 3.60
C GLY A 27 -7.64 7.65 5.02
N ARG A 28 -8.46 8.17 5.94
CA ARG A 28 -8.53 7.64 7.32
C ARG A 28 -9.57 6.52 7.44
N TYR A 29 -9.19 5.39 8.04
CA TYR A 29 -10.03 4.19 8.21
C TYR A 29 -10.46 3.91 9.67
N MET A 30 -9.92 4.65 10.64
CA MET A 30 -10.39 4.61 12.02
C MET A 30 -10.99 5.96 12.40
N GLN A 31 -12.22 5.94 12.92
CA GLN A 31 -12.91 7.14 13.38
C GLN A 31 -13.40 6.93 14.81
N SER A 32 -12.82 7.69 15.75
CA SER A 32 -13.37 7.82 17.10
C SER A 32 -14.36 8.98 17.12
N GLU A 33 -15.66 8.69 17.19
CA GLU A 33 -16.69 9.73 17.33
C GLU A 33 -17.08 9.94 18.80
N GLN A 34 -16.69 11.07 19.36
CA GLN A 34 -17.20 11.55 20.64
C GLN A 34 -18.24 12.65 20.39
N CYS A 35 -19.50 12.26 20.18
CA CYS A 35 -20.62 13.21 20.06
C CYS A 35 -21.82 12.78 20.91
N LYS A 36 -22.70 13.74 21.27
CA LYS A 36 -24.00 13.43 21.88
C LYS A 36 -24.87 12.67 20.88
N HIS A 37 -25.72 11.75 21.33
CA HIS A 37 -26.57 10.89 20.49
C HIS A 37 -27.18 11.55 19.24
N SER A 38 -27.77 12.75 19.36
CA SER A 38 -28.40 13.44 18.23
C SER A 38 -27.44 13.79 17.09
N CYS A 39 -26.17 14.05 17.42
CA CYS A 39 -25.10 14.31 16.47
C CYS A 39 -24.64 13.01 15.80
N THR A 40 -24.49 11.94 16.58
CA THR A 40 -24.12 10.61 16.09
C THR A 40 -25.16 10.03 15.14
N GLU A 41 -26.47 10.12 15.46
CA GLU A 41 -27.55 9.71 14.54
C GLU A 41 -27.54 10.54 13.24
N THR A 42 -27.33 11.86 13.33
CA THR A 42 -27.35 12.72 12.14
C THR A 42 -26.14 12.49 11.23
N ILE A 43 -24.97 12.21 11.80
CA ILE A 43 -23.74 11.97 11.05
C ILE A 43 -23.70 10.54 10.50
N LEU A 44 -24.03 9.53 11.32
CA LEU A 44 -23.95 8.11 10.96
C LEU A 44 -25.16 7.58 10.18
N LEU A 45 -26.37 8.09 10.41
CA LEU A 45 -27.55 7.56 9.69
C LEU A 45 -27.89 8.38 8.44
N LYS A 46 -27.61 9.70 8.42
CA LYS A 46 -27.99 10.55 7.27
C LYS A 46 -26.84 10.90 6.32
N ARG A 47 -25.57 10.89 6.76
CA ARG A 47 -24.43 11.31 5.94
C ARG A 47 -23.52 10.16 5.49
N SER A 48 -23.20 9.19 6.34
CA SER A 48 -22.38 8.03 5.95
C SER A 48 -23.15 6.96 5.16
N LEU A 49 -24.47 6.81 5.34
CA LEU A 49 -25.29 5.92 4.49
C LEU A 49 -25.33 6.35 3.00
N LYS A 50 -25.04 7.63 2.70
CA LYS A 50 -24.93 8.12 1.31
C LYS A 50 -23.51 8.03 0.73
N PHE A 51 -22.49 7.81 1.56
CA PHE A 51 -21.08 7.84 1.16
C PHE A 51 -20.30 6.74 1.91
N PHE A 52 -19.96 5.69 1.16
CA PHE A 52 -18.96 4.65 1.41
C PHE A 52 -19.32 3.31 2.11
N PHE A 53 -19.08 2.24 1.33
CA PHE A 53 -18.88 0.85 1.74
C PHE A 53 -17.37 0.59 1.85
N LEU A 54 -16.81 0.51 3.05
CA LEU A 54 -15.46 0.00 3.28
C LEU A 54 -15.49 -0.98 4.47
N PRO A 55 -15.06 -2.24 4.28
CA PRO A 55 -15.12 -3.28 5.31
C PRO A 55 -14.15 -3.06 6.48
N SER A 56 -13.29 -2.04 6.41
CA SER A 56 -12.19 -1.81 7.35
C SER A 56 -12.39 -0.56 8.22
N PHE A 57 -13.62 -0.07 8.35
CA PHE A 57 -13.91 1.14 9.13
C PHE A 57 -14.24 0.82 10.59
N GLY A 58 -13.42 1.31 11.53
CA GLY A 58 -13.65 1.17 12.97
C GLY A 58 -14.39 2.38 13.54
N ILE A 59 -15.61 2.17 14.06
CA ILE A 59 -16.39 3.22 14.75
C ILE A 59 -16.50 2.86 16.23
N LEU A 60 -16.26 3.86 17.11
CA LEU A 60 -16.39 3.74 18.56
C LEU A 60 -17.59 4.55 19.06
N LEU A 61 -18.58 3.89 19.68
CA LEU A 61 -19.81 4.53 20.17
C LEU A 61 -19.94 4.51 21.70
N GLN A 62 -20.46 5.61 22.26
CA GLN A 62 -20.83 5.69 23.67
C GLN A 62 -22.36 5.53 23.80
N GLY A 63 -22.80 4.50 24.53
CA GLY A 63 -24.22 4.10 24.54
C GLY A 63 -24.56 3.25 23.33
N PHE A 64 -23.85 2.13 23.15
CA PHE A 64 -23.88 1.30 21.94
C PHE A 64 -25.29 0.84 21.52
N LEU A 65 -26.12 0.46 22.50
CA LEU A 65 -27.48 -0.05 22.25
C LEU A 65 -28.56 1.04 22.18
N ASP A 66 -28.19 2.30 22.40
CA ASP A 66 -29.16 3.42 22.43
C ASP A 66 -29.45 3.95 21.01
N ILE A 67 -28.73 3.47 19.99
CA ILE A 67 -28.86 3.84 18.58
C ILE A 67 -29.38 2.63 17.79
N ASP A 68 -30.20 2.88 16.77
CA ASP A 68 -30.58 1.83 15.84
C ASP A 68 -29.39 1.41 14.95
N LEU A 69 -28.85 0.22 15.21
CA LEU A 69 -27.72 -0.35 14.50
C LEU A 69 -28.15 -1.22 13.30
N THR A 70 -29.45 -1.34 13.02
CA THR A 70 -29.95 -2.26 11.98
C THR A 70 -29.47 -1.92 10.57
N ASP A 71 -29.39 -0.62 10.25
CA ASP A 71 -28.87 -0.15 8.96
C ASP A 71 -27.35 -0.31 8.87
N LEU A 72 -26.64 -0.05 9.96
CA LEU A 72 -25.18 -0.18 10.04
C LEU A 72 -24.71 -1.64 9.96
N ARG A 73 -25.53 -2.59 10.41
CA ARG A 73 -25.27 -4.03 10.30
C ARG A 73 -25.09 -4.51 8.85
N LYS A 74 -25.68 -3.82 7.88
CA LYS A 74 -25.55 -4.15 6.45
C LYS A 74 -24.25 -3.61 5.83
N GLY A 75 -23.55 -2.71 6.52
CA GLY A 75 -22.44 -1.92 5.99
C GLY A 75 -21.07 -2.63 5.94
N GLY A 76 -20.93 -3.84 6.48
CA GLY A 76 -19.69 -4.61 6.45
C GLY A 76 -18.52 -4.04 7.27
N ALA A 77 -18.69 -2.89 7.92
CA ALA A 77 -17.70 -2.25 8.77
C ALA A 77 -17.72 -2.82 10.21
N ASN A 78 -16.55 -2.90 10.85
CA ASN A 78 -16.43 -3.38 12.23
C ASN A 78 -16.76 -2.25 13.22
N ILE A 79 -17.90 -2.37 13.91
CA ILE A 79 -18.37 -1.35 14.86
C ILE A 79 -18.19 -1.87 16.27
N THR A 80 -17.51 -1.09 17.10
CA THR A 80 -17.31 -1.38 18.52
C THR A 80 -17.85 -0.24 19.38
N GLY A 81 -18.14 -0.50 20.65
CA GLY A 81 -18.56 0.56 21.55
C GLY A 81 -18.72 0.12 22.97
N PHE A 82 -19.12 1.08 23.79
CA PHE A 82 -19.23 0.92 25.23
C PHE A 82 -20.69 0.88 25.66
N GLN A 83 -20.98 -0.05 26.55
CA GLN A 83 -22.27 -0.23 27.18
C GLN A 83 -22.11 -0.25 28.70
N LEU A 84 -22.73 0.73 29.36
CA LEU A 84 -22.71 0.83 30.82
C LEU A 84 -23.81 0.00 31.48
N VAL A 85 -24.99 -0.08 30.84
CA VAL A 85 -26.15 -0.80 31.37
C VAL A 85 -26.18 -2.22 30.83
N ASN A 86 -26.12 -3.21 31.72
CA ASN A 86 -26.20 -4.62 31.33
C ASN A 86 -27.66 -5.11 31.31
N ASN A 87 -28.27 -5.11 30.12
CA ASN A 87 -29.66 -5.55 29.93
C ASN A 87 -29.89 -7.05 30.23
N SER A 88 -28.83 -7.86 30.25
CA SER A 88 -28.93 -9.29 30.58
C SER A 88 -29.09 -9.54 32.09
N ALA A 89 -28.82 -8.56 32.94
CA ALA A 89 -28.99 -8.70 34.38
C ALA A 89 -30.50 -8.73 34.75
N PRO A 90 -30.99 -9.73 35.51
CA PRO A 90 -32.42 -9.85 35.82
C PRO A 90 -33.03 -8.63 36.51
N SER A 91 -32.27 -7.99 37.41
CA SER A 91 -32.68 -6.77 38.13
C SER A 91 -32.89 -5.59 37.18
N VAL A 92 -32.05 -5.46 36.16
CA VAL A 92 -32.11 -4.41 35.14
C VAL A 92 -33.22 -4.71 34.14
N SER A 93 -33.29 -5.95 33.66
CA SER A 93 -34.31 -6.40 32.70
C SER A 93 -35.73 -6.13 33.22
N ARG A 94 -36.00 -6.38 34.51
CA ARG A 94 -37.28 -6.06 35.13
C ARG A 94 -37.62 -4.56 35.09
N VAL A 95 -36.66 -3.69 35.38
CA VAL A 95 -36.87 -2.23 35.36
C VAL A 95 -37.06 -1.73 33.93
N VAL A 96 -36.32 -2.28 32.97
CA VAL A 96 -36.48 -1.98 31.55
C VAL A 96 -37.85 -2.45 31.03
N GLN A 97 -38.33 -3.61 31.47
CA GLN A 97 -39.66 -4.10 31.14
C GLN A 97 -40.75 -3.16 31.69
N GLN A 98 -40.65 -2.78 32.97
CA GLN A 98 -41.56 -1.81 33.58
C GLN A 98 -41.54 -0.46 32.86
N TRP A 99 -40.37 -0.01 32.41
CA TRP A 99 -40.22 1.20 31.60
C TRP A 99 -40.97 1.11 30.26
N MET A 100 -40.92 -0.05 29.60
CA MET A 100 -41.62 -0.30 28.33
C MET A 100 -43.14 -0.42 28.51
N GLU A 101 -43.57 -1.02 29.62
CA GLU A 101 -44.98 -1.18 29.99
C GLU A 101 -45.60 0.14 30.47
N PHE A 102 -44.81 1.06 31.02
CA PHE A 102 -45.27 2.36 31.48
C PHE A 102 -45.90 3.15 30.33
N ASP A 103 -47.23 3.26 30.35
CA ASP A 103 -48.00 3.99 29.35
C ASP A 103 -48.20 5.44 29.81
N ASN A 104 -47.40 6.33 29.24
CA ASN A 104 -47.50 7.74 29.53
C ASN A 104 -48.57 8.36 28.62
N LYS A 105 -49.82 8.35 29.08
CA LYS A 105 -50.99 8.89 28.36
C LYS A 105 -50.81 10.33 27.86
N ASP A 106 -49.88 11.09 28.45
CA ASP A 106 -49.60 12.48 28.11
C ASP A 106 -48.41 12.70 27.15
N SER A 107 -47.60 11.68 26.83
CA SER A 107 -46.45 11.84 25.92
C SER A 107 -46.69 11.20 24.56
N LYS A 108 -46.84 12.04 23.52
CA LYS A 108 -46.89 11.62 22.09
C LYS A 108 -45.55 11.08 21.55
N LEU A 109 -44.55 10.85 22.41
CA LEU A 109 -43.24 10.37 21.95
C LEU A 109 -43.27 8.85 21.75
N PRO A 110 -42.66 8.34 20.67
CA PRO A 110 -42.49 6.91 20.48
C PRO A 110 -41.71 6.30 21.65
N LYS A 111 -42.14 5.12 22.12
CA LYS A 111 -41.47 4.38 23.20
C LYS A 111 -40.05 4.04 22.74
N THR A 112 -39.06 4.55 23.46
CA THR A 112 -37.64 4.31 23.19
C THR A 112 -37.05 3.46 24.31
N VAL A 113 -36.05 2.65 23.94
CA VAL A 113 -35.25 1.86 24.90
C VAL A 113 -34.66 2.80 25.94
N LEU A 114 -34.59 2.34 27.19
CA LEU A 114 -33.99 3.10 28.30
C LEU A 114 -32.55 3.47 27.97
N LYS A 115 -32.30 4.75 27.74
CA LYS A 115 -30.97 5.29 27.48
C LYS A 115 -30.07 5.21 28.71
N TYR A 116 -28.76 5.15 28.52
CA TYR A 116 -27.81 5.10 29.65
C TYR A 116 -27.92 6.34 30.56
N THR A 117 -28.27 7.51 30.00
CA THR A 117 -28.51 8.74 30.77
C THR A 117 -29.76 8.62 31.66
N GLY A 118 -30.80 7.95 31.19
CA GLY A 118 -31.99 7.63 31.98
C GLY A 118 -31.67 6.67 33.12
N ALA A 119 -30.86 5.64 32.84
CA ALA A 119 -30.38 4.72 33.87
C ALA A 119 -29.52 5.41 34.95
N LEU A 120 -28.64 6.34 34.56
CA LEU A 120 -27.87 7.16 35.51
C LEU A 120 -28.77 8.06 36.36
N THR A 121 -29.84 8.64 35.79
CA THR A 121 -30.81 9.43 36.55
C THR A 121 -31.55 8.58 37.58
N TYR A 122 -32.00 7.39 37.18
CA TYR A 122 -32.63 6.43 38.10
C TYR A 122 -31.71 6.06 39.27
N ASP A 123 -30.46 5.74 38.95
CA ASP A 123 -29.43 5.44 39.96
C ASP A 123 -29.13 6.67 40.85
N GLY A 124 -29.11 7.88 40.28
CA GLY A 124 -28.91 9.12 41.02
C GLY A 124 -29.98 9.37 42.09
N VAL A 125 -31.26 9.13 41.76
CA VAL A 125 -32.36 9.22 42.74
C VAL A 125 -32.22 8.16 43.83
N LYS A 126 -31.81 6.94 43.45
CA LYS A 126 -31.56 5.84 44.40
C LYS A 126 -30.42 6.16 45.36
N VAL A 127 -29.32 6.74 44.87
CA VAL A 127 -28.20 7.23 45.70
C VAL A 127 -28.68 8.31 46.67
N MET A 128 -29.42 9.29 46.18
CA MET A 128 -29.95 10.39 47.00
C MET A 128 -30.88 9.88 48.11
N SER A 129 -31.81 8.98 47.78
CA SER A 129 -32.70 8.35 48.75
C SER A 129 -31.92 7.58 49.83
N THR A 130 -30.92 6.81 49.41
CA THR A 130 -30.06 6.02 50.33
C THR A 130 -29.25 6.92 51.25
N ALA A 131 -28.70 8.02 50.74
CA ALA A 131 -27.95 8.99 51.54
C ALA A 131 -28.82 9.61 52.64
N PHE A 132 -30.05 10.04 52.32
CA PHE A 132 -30.98 10.58 53.32
C PHE A 132 -31.44 9.53 54.33
N GLN A 133 -31.63 8.27 53.91
CA GLN A 133 -31.90 7.18 54.84
C GLN A 133 -30.74 6.96 55.81
N ASN A 134 -29.49 7.05 55.33
CA ASN A 134 -28.30 6.92 56.18
C ASN A 134 -28.18 8.08 57.18
N LEU A 135 -28.42 9.32 56.76
CA LEU A 135 -28.46 10.49 57.66
C LEU A 135 -29.52 10.32 58.77
N ARG A 136 -30.72 9.83 58.40
CA ARG A 136 -31.78 9.55 59.36
C ARG A 136 -31.40 8.43 60.33
N ARG A 137 -30.73 7.37 59.85
CA ARG A 137 -30.22 6.28 60.70
C ARG A 137 -29.16 6.76 61.69
N GLN A 138 -28.29 7.68 61.25
CA GLN A 138 -27.27 8.33 62.09
C GLN A 138 -27.85 9.42 63.01
N ARG A 139 -29.16 9.69 62.94
CA ARG A 139 -29.85 10.77 63.69
C ARG A 139 -29.25 12.16 63.49
N ILE A 140 -28.72 12.41 62.29
CA ILE A 140 -28.22 13.74 61.90
C ILE A 140 -29.41 14.59 61.45
N ASP A 141 -29.66 15.69 62.14
CA ASP A 141 -30.69 16.64 61.76
C ASP A 141 -30.20 17.56 60.63
N ILE A 142 -30.88 17.48 59.49
CA ILE A 142 -30.64 18.32 58.31
C ILE A 142 -31.69 19.43 58.17
N SER A 143 -32.50 19.67 59.22
CA SER A 143 -33.44 20.78 59.21
C SER A 143 -32.69 22.11 59.18
N ARG A 144 -32.96 22.90 58.13
CA ARG A 144 -32.40 24.24 58.03
C ARG A 144 -33.19 25.18 58.94
N ARG A 145 -32.53 25.74 59.95
CA ARG A 145 -33.13 26.78 60.81
C ARG A 145 -33.06 28.12 60.07
N GLY A 146 -34.11 28.47 59.35
CA GLY A 146 -34.27 29.76 58.66
C GLY A 146 -34.14 29.71 57.13
N ASN A 147 -34.41 30.86 56.49
CA ASN A 147 -34.41 31.00 55.04
C ASN A 147 -33.00 31.05 54.45
N ALA A 148 -32.89 30.77 53.15
CA ALA A 148 -31.59 30.67 52.49
C ALA A 148 -30.86 31.99 52.26
N GLY A 149 -31.56 33.12 52.39
CA GLY A 149 -31.06 34.42 51.98
C GLY A 149 -30.92 34.53 50.46
N GLU A 150 -30.26 35.60 50.01
CA GLU A 150 -29.94 35.82 48.60
C GLU A 150 -28.64 35.12 48.22
N CYS A 151 -28.56 34.57 47.00
CA CYS A 151 -27.34 33.94 46.51
C CYS A 151 -26.16 34.93 46.32
N LEU A 152 -26.45 36.23 46.28
CA LEU A 152 -25.48 37.32 46.13
C LEU A 152 -25.07 37.96 47.47
N ALA A 153 -25.46 37.37 48.60
CA ALA A 153 -25.02 37.82 49.91
C ALA A 153 -23.48 37.84 50.00
N ASN A 154 -22.91 38.91 50.60
CA ASN A 154 -21.47 39.10 50.71
C ASN A 154 -21.05 39.35 52.18
N PRO A 155 -20.34 38.42 52.84
CA PRO A 155 -19.91 37.12 52.32
C PRO A 155 -21.07 36.11 52.26
N PRO A 156 -21.06 35.16 51.31
CA PRO A 156 -22.08 34.11 51.25
C PRO A 156 -21.94 33.18 52.45
N ALA A 157 -23.04 32.98 53.19
CA ALA A 157 -23.07 32.09 54.34
C ALA A 157 -23.31 30.64 53.90
N PRO A 158 -22.31 29.73 54.02
CA PRO A 158 -22.49 28.34 53.64
C PRO A 158 -23.40 27.61 54.64
N TRP A 159 -24.13 26.61 54.15
CA TRP A 159 -24.95 25.76 55.01
C TRP A 159 -24.10 24.64 55.62
N GLY A 160 -23.83 24.72 56.93
CA GLY A 160 -22.93 23.79 57.64
C GLY A 160 -23.32 22.32 57.51
N GLN A 161 -24.62 21.99 57.58
CA GLN A 161 -25.12 20.62 57.40
C GLN A 161 -24.96 20.11 55.96
N GLY A 162 -24.67 20.99 54.99
CA GLY A 162 -24.35 20.61 53.62
C GLY A 162 -23.11 19.70 53.55
N ILE A 163 -22.16 19.85 54.48
CA ILE A 163 -20.96 19.00 54.55
C ILE A 163 -21.35 17.58 54.97
N ASP A 164 -22.27 17.43 55.92
CA ASP A 164 -22.75 16.12 56.38
C ASP A 164 -23.53 15.41 55.26
N ILE A 165 -24.33 16.15 54.49
CA ILE A 165 -25.03 15.62 53.30
C ILE A 165 -24.03 15.17 52.23
N GLN A 166 -23.01 15.98 51.95
CA GLN A 166 -21.95 15.60 51.01
C GLN A 166 -21.24 14.32 51.46
N ARG A 167 -20.84 14.22 52.74
CA ARG A 167 -20.20 13.00 53.27
C ARG A 167 -21.13 11.79 53.18
N ALA A 168 -22.42 11.95 53.49
CA ALA A 168 -23.40 10.88 53.39
C ALA A 168 -23.57 10.39 51.95
N LEU A 169 -23.58 11.30 50.96
CA LEU A 169 -23.62 10.95 49.53
C LEU A 169 -22.36 10.19 49.09
N GLN A 170 -21.17 10.64 49.52
CA GLN A 170 -19.90 10.00 49.17
C GLN A 170 -19.74 8.60 49.80
N GLN A 171 -20.38 8.35 50.93
CA GLN A 171 -20.35 7.05 51.63
C GLN A 171 -21.35 6.03 51.07
N VAL A 172 -22.24 6.42 50.15
CA VAL A 172 -23.21 5.49 49.55
C VAL A 172 -22.49 4.43 48.73
N ARG A 173 -22.77 3.16 49.04
CA ARG A 173 -22.35 1.98 48.29
C ARG A 173 -23.58 1.13 47.99
N ILE A 174 -24.02 1.09 46.74
CA ILE A 174 -25.23 0.38 46.31
C ILE A 174 -25.05 -0.20 44.90
N ASP A 175 -25.87 -1.19 44.56
CA ASP A 175 -25.98 -1.69 43.19
C ASP A 175 -27.20 -1.08 42.50
N GLY A 176 -26.95 -0.48 41.33
CA GLY A 176 -27.94 0.18 40.48
C GLY A 176 -28.09 -0.49 39.12
N LEU A 177 -28.75 0.20 38.19
CA LEU A 177 -28.86 -0.24 36.80
C LEU A 177 -27.52 -0.22 36.06
N THR A 178 -26.62 0.67 36.49
CA THR A 178 -25.27 0.81 35.94
C THR A 178 -24.22 -0.04 36.67
N GLY A 179 -24.65 -1.05 37.45
CA GLY A 179 -23.77 -1.90 38.25
C GLY A 179 -23.44 -1.31 39.63
N HIS A 180 -22.26 -1.64 40.15
CA HIS A 180 -21.83 -1.17 41.46
C HIS A 180 -21.56 0.34 41.47
N ILE A 181 -22.08 1.05 42.46
CA ILE A 181 -21.95 2.50 42.61
C ILE A 181 -21.23 2.78 43.92
N GLN A 182 -20.04 3.38 43.80
CA GLN A 182 -19.28 3.92 44.91
C GLN A 182 -18.56 5.20 44.46
N PHE A 183 -18.26 6.08 45.41
CA PHE A 183 -17.61 7.35 45.15
C PHE A 183 -16.30 7.47 45.94
N ASN A 184 -15.36 8.24 45.40
CA ASN A 184 -14.18 8.68 46.13
C ASN A 184 -14.44 9.97 46.93
N GLU A 185 -13.44 10.43 47.67
CA GLU A 185 -13.51 11.66 48.49
C GLU A 185 -13.83 12.93 47.69
N LYS A 186 -13.58 12.91 46.37
CA LYS A 186 -13.90 14.02 45.45
C LYS A 186 -15.29 13.89 44.81
N GLY A 187 -16.07 12.87 45.16
CA GLY A 187 -17.39 12.58 44.58
C GLY A 187 -17.34 11.98 43.17
N ARG A 188 -16.18 11.48 42.72
CA ARG A 188 -16.07 10.76 41.43
C ARG A 188 -16.39 9.28 41.64
N ARG A 189 -17.11 8.69 40.69
CA ARG A 189 -17.42 7.26 40.72
C ARG A 189 -16.15 6.43 40.52
N THR A 190 -15.95 5.41 41.35
CA THR A 190 -14.84 4.44 41.26
C THR A 190 -15.40 3.01 41.22
N ASN A 191 -14.56 2.02 40.92
CA ASN A 191 -14.96 0.60 40.84
C ASN A 191 -16.24 0.38 40.02
N TYR A 192 -16.27 1.02 38.85
CA TYR A 192 -17.30 0.80 37.85
C TYR A 192 -16.75 -0.13 36.78
N THR A 193 -17.65 -0.86 36.14
CA THR A 193 -17.31 -1.77 35.04
C THR A 193 -18.05 -1.32 33.79
N VAL A 194 -17.32 -1.14 32.70
CA VAL A 194 -17.89 -0.80 31.40
C VAL A 194 -17.81 -2.04 30.50
N SER A 195 -18.93 -2.45 29.91
CA SER A 195 -18.92 -3.56 28.96
C SER A 195 -18.52 -3.05 27.58
N ILE A 196 -17.69 -3.82 26.88
CA ILE A 196 -17.30 -3.55 25.50
C ILE A 196 -18.13 -4.46 24.60
N MET A 197 -18.77 -3.83 23.63
CA MET A 197 -19.68 -4.43 22.67
C MET A 197 -19.09 -4.34 21.27
N GLU A 198 -19.36 -5.36 20.46
CA GLU A 198 -19.04 -5.40 19.04
C GLU A 198 -20.31 -5.74 18.24
N LEU A 199 -20.48 -5.13 17.07
CA LEU A 199 -21.59 -5.44 16.17
C LEU A 199 -21.19 -6.63 15.30
N ALA A 200 -21.67 -7.82 15.66
CA ALA A 200 -21.55 -9.00 14.80
C ALA A 200 -22.74 -9.08 13.80
N PRO A 201 -22.64 -9.90 12.74
CA PRO A 201 -23.76 -10.14 11.82
C PRO A 201 -25.02 -10.68 12.54
N SER A 202 -24.85 -11.45 13.61
CA SER A 202 -25.94 -11.95 14.46
C SER A 202 -26.56 -10.88 15.36
N GLY A 203 -25.93 -9.71 15.50
CA GLY A 203 -26.33 -8.64 16.39
C GLY A 203 -25.22 -8.20 17.35
N PRO A 204 -25.53 -7.25 18.25
CA PRO A 204 -24.58 -6.72 19.21
C PRO A 204 -24.17 -7.82 20.22
N LYS A 205 -22.86 -8.07 20.36
CA LYS A 205 -22.29 -9.07 21.27
C LYS A 205 -21.33 -8.42 22.24
N LYS A 206 -21.38 -8.81 23.52
CA LYS A 206 -20.38 -8.41 24.50
C LYS A 206 -19.07 -9.19 24.26
N VAL A 207 -17.97 -8.48 24.07
CA VAL A 207 -16.65 -9.05 23.81
C VAL A 207 -15.70 -8.91 25.00
N GLY A 208 -16.01 -8.02 25.93
CA GLY A 208 -15.23 -7.90 27.16
C GLY A 208 -15.79 -6.89 28.13
N TYR A 209 -15.03 -6.63 29.17
CA TYR A 209 -15.28 -5.54 30.09
C TYR A 209 -14.00 -4.78 30.40
N TRP A 210 -14.17 -3.56 30.86
CA TRP A 210 -13.09 -2.72 31.35
C TRP A 210 -13.40 -2.26 32.77
N ASN A 211 -12.41 -2.36 33.64
CA ASN A 211 -12.42 -1.79 35.00
C ASN A 211 -11.11 -1.03 35.27
N GLU A 212 -11.06 -0.29 36.37
CA GLU A 212 -9.89 0.52 36.72
C GLU A 212 -8.69 -0.35 37.14
N ASP A 213 -8.94 -1.50 37.76
CA ASP A 213 -7.94 -2.39 38.34
C ASP A 213 -7.30 -3.34 37.31
N GLU A 214 -8.10 -4.10 36.58
CA GLU A 214 -7.66 -5.12 35.61
C GLU A 214 -7.52 -4.55 34.18
N LYS A 215 -7.91 -3.29 33.97
CA LYS A 215 -8.01 -2.66 32.64
C LYS A 215 -8.96 -3.46 31.75
N TYR A 216 -8.58 -3.74 30.51
CA TYR A 216 -9.42 -4.48 29.58
C TYR A 216 -9.28 -5.98 29.80
N VAL A 217 -10.39 -6.65 30.07
CA VAL A 217 -10.49 -8.10 30.18
C VAL A 217 -11.43 -8.62 29.10
N THR A 218 -10.90 -9.49 28.24
CA THR A 218 -11.70 -10.15 27.22
C THR A 218 -12.61 -11.19 27.88
N THR A 219 -13.91 -11.08 27.63
CA THR A 219 -14.92 -12.08 28.03
C THR A 219 -15.48 -12.78 26.80
N ALA A 220 -15.00 -12.43 25.61
CA ALA A 220 -15.12 -13.29 24.48
C ALA A 220 -14.49 -14.61 24.90
N THR A 221 -15.33 -15.62 25.09
CA THR A 221 -14.92 -16.99 24.90
C THR A 221 -14.40 -17.03 23.46
N PHE A 222 -13.10 -16.72 23.31
CA PHE A 222 -12.25 -17.52 22.46
C PHE A 222 -12.41 -18.91 23.04
N VAL A 223 -13.48 -19.60 22.64
CA VAL A 223 -13.34 -21.02 22.42
C VAL A 223 -12.20 -21.06 21.42
N ARG A 224 -10.99 -21.22 21.95
CA ARG A 224 -9.82 -21.62 21.20
C ARG A 224 -10.11 -23.07 20.82
N SER A 225 -11.15 -23.25 20.02
CA SER A 225 -11.30 -24.44 19.23
C SER A 225 -9.98 -24.48 18.48
N ALA A 226 -9.26 -25.58 18.62
CA ALA A 226 -8.11 -25.88 17.77
C ALA A 226 -8.45 -25.81 16.25
N ASN A 227 -9.71 -25.53 15.91
CA ASN A 227 -10.25 -25.29 14.59
C ASN A 227 -10.41 -23.80 14.20
N ASP A 228 -9.85 -22.83 14.91
CA ASP A 228 -9.88 -21.39 14.50
C ASP A 228 -8.98 -21.05 13.28
N THR A 229 -8.75 -22.01 12.39
CA THR A 229 -8.49 -21.75 10.97
C THR A 229 -9.72 -21.18 10.25
N TYR A 230 -10.92 -21.24 10.84
CA TYR A 230 -12.16 -20.75 10.21
C TYR A 230 -12.22 -19.24 9.97
N GLY A 231 -11.53 -18.41 10.76
CA GLY A 231 -11.46 -16.97 10.51
C GLY A 231 -10.69 -16.61 9.23
N LEU A 232 -9.70 -17.43 8.87
CA LEU A 232 -8.91 -17.32 7.64
C LEU A 232 -9.61 -18.02 6.45
N GLN A 233 -10.31 -19.12 6.72
CA GLN A 233 -10.92 -19.96 5.67
C GLN A 233 -12.25 -19.42 5.14
N ASN A 234 -13.04 -18.73 5.97
CA ASN A 234 -14.40 -18.29 5.60
C ASN A 234 -14.48 -16.84 5.10
N ARG A 235 -13.33 -16.15 4.98
CA ARG A 235 -13.21 -14.82 4.41
C ARG A 235 -12.58 -14.91 3.02
N THR A 236 -13.20 -14.29 2.03
CA THR A 236 -12.59 -14.11 0.71
C THR A 236 -11.63 -12.93 0.75
N TYR A 237 -10.34 -13.17 0.60
CA TYR A 237 -9.30 -12.16 0.58
C TYR A 237 -9.25 -11.44 -0.78
N ILE A 238 -9.19 -10.12 -0.75
CA ILE A 238 -9.04 -9.30 -1.96
C ILE A 238 -7.55 -9.19 -2.27
N VAL A 239 -7.13 -9.88 -3.34
CA VAL A 239 -5.76 -9.86 -3.83
C VAL A 239 -5.65 -8.80 -4.94
N THR A 240 -4.98 -7.69 -4.65
CA THR A 240 -4.74 -6.65 -5.66
C THR A 240 -3.53 -7.01 -6.53
N THR A 241 -3.63 -6.71 -7.83
CA THR A 241 -2.58 -6.95 -8.81
C THR A 241 -2.67 -5.97 -9.99
N ILE A 242 -1.73 -6.05 -10.92
CA ILE A 242 -1.64 -5.18 -12.11
C ILE A 242 -1.53 -6.04 -13.37
N LEU A 243 -2.13 -5.60 -14.48
CA LEU A 243 -2.01 -6.28 -15.77
C LEU A 243 -0.64 -5.98 -16.40
N GLU A 244 0.22 -7.00 -16.47
CA GLU A 244 1.55 -6.90 -17.05
C GLU A 244 2.01 -8.28 -17.54
N SER A 245 2.41 -8.39 -18.81
CA SER A 245 2.93 -9.64 -19.35
C SER A 245 4.37 -9.91 -18.89
N PRO A 246 4.75 -11.15 -18.55
CA PRO A 246 3.96 -12.38 -18.46
C PRO A 246 3.39 -12.67 -17.06
N TYR A 247 3.33 -11.67 -16.18
CA TYR A 247 2.92 -11.83 -14.78
C TYR A 247 1.42 -12.04 -14.62
N VAL A 248 0.61 -11.12 -15.16
CA VAL A 248 -0.85 -11.18 -15.17
C VAL A 248 -1.36 -10.68 -16.52
N MET A 249 -2.09 -11.54 -17.21
CA MET A 249 -2.66 -11.32 -18.53
C MET A 249 -4.12 -11.75 -18.52
N LEU A 250 -4.92 -11.16 -19.41
CA LEU A 250 -6.28 -11.65 -19.65
C LEU A 250 -6.23 -12.82 -20.62
N LYS A 251 -6.95 -13.90 -20.30
CA LYS A 251 -7.14 -15.01 -21.24
C LYS A 251 -7.89 -14.55 -22.48
N LYS A 252 -7.63 -15.20 -23.63
CA LYS A 252 -8.31 -14.86 -24.90
C LYS A 252 -9.84 -14.96 -24.81
N ASN A 253 -10.37 -15.85 -23.98
CA ASN A 253 -11.80 -16.07 -23.75
C ASN A 253 -12.29 -15.46 -22.42
N HIS A 254 -11.65 -14.39 -21.91
CA HIS A 254 -11.97 -13.80 -20.60
C HIS A 254 -13.43 -13.33 -20.45
N GLU A 255 -14.13 -13.03 -21.55
CA GLU A 255 -15.54 -12.60 -21.53
C GLU A 255 -16.48 -13.75 -21.15
N MET A 256 -16.12 -14.99 -21.50
CA MET A 256 -16.90 -16.19 -21.18
C MET A 256 -16.58 -16.74 -19.78
N LEU A 257 -15.47 -16.31 -19.18
CA LEU A 257 -15.02 -16.76 -17.87
C LEU A 257 -15.47 -15.79 -16.78
N THR A 258 -15.58 -16.25 -15.54
CA THR A 258 -16.00 -15.43 -14.40
C THR A 258 -14.99 -15.52 -13.25
N GLY A 259 -14.91 -14.48 -12.42
CA GLY A 259 -14.00 -14.45 -11.28
C GLY A 259 -12.52 -14.49 -11.65
N ASN A 260 -11.75 -15.33 -10.95
CA ASN A 260 -10.30 -15.42 -11.07
C ASN A 260 -9.87 -16.10 -12.39
N ASP A 261 -10.72 -16.92 -13.00
CA ASP A 261 -10.39 -17.70 -14.20
C ASP A 261 -10.13 -16.85 -15.44
N LYS A 262 -10.53 -15.57 -15.41
CA LYS A 262 -10.28 -14.58 -16.47
C LYS A 262 -8.80 -14.27 -16.68
N TYR A 263 -8.00 -14.48 -15.65
CA TYR A 263 -6.59 -14.11 -15.63
C TYR A 263 -5.69 -15.34 -15.82
N GLU A 264 -4.54 -15.12 -16.46
CA GLU A 264 -3.46 -16.11 -16.60
C GLU A 264 -2.09 -15.42 -16.43
N GLY A 265 -1.07 -16.20 -16.08
CA GLY A 265 0.31 -15.70 -15.94
C GLY A 265 0.96 -16.13 -14.64
N TYR A 266 2.26 -15.81 -14.51
CA TYR A 266 3.10 -16.26 -13.41
C TYR A 266 2.55 -15.91 -12.02
N ILE A 267 2.05 -14.68 -11.85
CA ILE A 267 1.52 -14.20 -10.56
C ILE A 267 0.16 -14.83 -10.24
N VAL A 268 -0.64 -15.15 -11.26
CA VAL A 268 -1.94 -15.82 -11.08
C VAL A 268 -1.74 -17.22 -10.51
N GLU A 269 -0.78 -17.96 -11.05
CA GLU A 269 -0.39 -19.29 -10.56
C GLU A 269 0.23 -19.22 -9.17
N LEU A 270 1.11 -18.23 -8.92
CA LEU A 270 1.70 -18.02 -7.60
C LEU A 270 0.63 -17.74 -6.53
N ALA A 271 -0.35 -16.87 -6.83
CA ALA A 271 -1.47 -16.61 -5.91
C ALA A 271 -2.30 -17.86 -5.64
N ALA A 272 -2.53 -18.72 -6.65
CA ALA A 272 -3.23 -19.98 -6.48
C ALA A 272 -2.45 -20.96 -5.57
N GLU A 273 -1.14 -21.08 -5.74
CA GLU A 273 -0.31 -21.95 -4.89
C GLU A 273 -0.21 -21.42 -3.45
N ILE A 274 -0.10 -20.10 -3.24
CA ILE A 274 -0.14 -19.49 -1.89
C ILE A 274 -1.49 -19.78 -1.23
N ALA A 275 -2.59 -19.58 -1.95
CA ALA A 275 -3.94 -19.83 -1.45
C ALA A 275 -4.17 -21.31 -1.09
N LYS A 276 -3.64 -22.23 -1.91
CA LYS A 276 -3.69 -23.67 -1.66
C LYS A 276 -2.88 -24.07 -0.43
N HIS A 277 -1.68 -23.52 -0.27
CA HIS A 277 -0.78 -23.86 0.83
C HIS A 277 -1.25 -23.32 2.19
N VAL A 278 -1.88 -22.14 2.20
CA VAL A 278 -2.43 -21.51 3.41
C VAL A 278 -3.91 -21.85 3.63
N SER A 279 -4.57 -22.43 2.61
CA SER A 279 -5.98 -22.81 2.62
C SER A 279 -6.93 -21.62 2.86
N TYR A 280 -6.85 -20.56 2.05
CA TYR A 280 -7.81 -19.44 2.08
C TYR A 280 -8.49 -19.20 0.72
N GLN A 281 -9.67 -18.59 0.74
CA GLN A 281 -10.37 -18.16 -0.47
C GLN A 281 -9.92 -16.76 -0.88
N TYR A 282 -9.76 -16.51 -2.18
CA TYR A 282 -9.31 -15.22 -2.68
C TYR A 282 -10.01 -14.79 -3.95
N LYS A 283 -10.03 -13.48 -4.17
CA LYS A 283 -10.51 -12.85 -5.39
C LYS A 283 -9.43 -11.92 -5.93
N LEU A 284 -9.02 -12.18 -7.17
CA LEU A 284 -8.12 -11.29 -7.90
C LEU A 284 -8.85 -10.02 -8.29
N LYS A 285 -8.22 -8.89 -8.05
CA LYS A 285 -8.71 -7.56 -8.44
C LYS A 285 -7.56 -6.79 -9.07
N VAL A 286 -7.79 -6.29 -10.28
CA VAL A 286 -6.83 -5.37 -10.92
C VAL A 286 -6.94 -4.01 -10.25
N VAL A 287 -5.80 -3.41 -9.94
CA VAL A 287 -5.70 -2.07 -9.36
C VAL A 287 -6.43 -1.05 -10.23
N SER A 288 -7.22 -0.17 -9.60
CA SER A 288 -8.14 0.70 -10.33
C SER A 288 -7.47 1.76 -11.22
N ASP A 289 -6.30 2.25 -10.82
CA ASP A 289 -5.58 3.34 -11.49
C ASP A 289 -4.42 2.85 -12.38
N GLY A 290 -4.18 1.54 -12.45
CA GLY A 290 -3.09 0.94 -13.21
C GLY A 290 -1.69 1.28 -12.69
N LYS A 291 -1.53 1.74 -11.44
CA LYS A 291 -0.24 2.15 -10.88
C LYS A 291 0.25 1.19 -9.80
N TYR A 292 1.57 1.06 -9.70
CA TYR A 292 2.21 0.30 -8.61
C TYR A 292 1.97 0.92 -7.24
N GLY A 293 2.11 2.24 -7.17
CA GLY A 293 1.94 3.02 -5.96
C GLY A 293 3.13 3.92 -5.70
N ALA A 294 2.83 5.21 -5.64
CA ALA A 294 3.74 6.30 -5.35
C ALA A 294 3.03 7.26 -4.38
N ARG A 295 3.83 7.91 -3.55
CA ARG A 295 3.36 8.94 -2.64
C ARG A 295 3.31 10.28 -3.36
N ASP A 296 2.14 10.89 -3.38
CA ASP A 296 1.95 12.23 -3.88
C ASP A 296 2.73 13.22 -2.99
N PRO A 297 3.58 14.10 -3.56
CA PRO A 297 4.39 15.03 -2.79
C PRO A 297 3.58 16.11 -2.07
N GLU A 298 2.44 16.53 -2.63
CA GLU A 298 1.58 17.58 -2.10
C GLU A 298 0.61 17.03 -1.06
N THR A 299 -0.18 16.02 -1.46
CA THR A 299 -1.23 15.46 -0.59
C THR A 299 -0.68 14.46 0.41
N LYS A 300 0.56 13.98 0.22
CA LYS A 300 1.20 12.89 0.99
C LYS A 300 0.44 11.55 0.93
N MET A 301 -0.52 11.42 0.02
CA MET A 301 -1.35 10.24 -0.17
C MET A 301 -0.67 9.23 -1.09
N TRP A 302 -0.87 7.95 -0.81
CA TRP A 302 -0.45 6.85 -1.69
C TRP A 302 -1.52 6.53 -2.73
N ASN A 303 -1.10 6.31 -3.97
CA ASN A 303 -1.94 5.76 -5.04
C ASN A 303 -1.57 4.30 -5.35
N GLY A 304 -2.14 3.72 -6.41
CA GLY A 304 -1.80 2.38 -6.87
C GLY A 304 -2.10 1.26 -5.89
N MET A 305 -1.45 0.12 -6.10
CA MET A 305 -1.57 -1.06 -5.24
C MET A 305 -1.13 -0.77 -3.80
N VAL A 306 -0.07 0.03 -3.61
CA VAL A 306 0.35 0.46 -2.26
C VAL A 306 -0.77 1.24 -1.56
N GLY A 307 -1.39 2.19 -2.26
CA GLY A 307 -2.54 2.91 -1.75
C GLY A 307 -3.69 1.98 -1.38
N GLU A 308 -4.02 1.00 -2.23
CA GLU A 308 -5.09 0.03 -1.93
C GLU A 308 -4.83 -0.78 -0.64
N LEU A 309 -3.57 -1.10 -0.32
CA LEU A 309 -3.22 -1.78 0.93
C LEU A 309 -3.24 -0.86 2.14
N VAL A 310 -2.58 0.31 2.06
CA VAL A 310 -2.56 1.31 3.14
C VAL A 310 -3.97 1.70 3.57
N TYR A 311 -4.88 1.69 2.60
CA TYR A 311 -6.27 2.08 2.75
C TYR A 311 -7.23 0.90 2.94
N GLY A 312 -6.74 -0.32 3.15
CA GLY A 312 -7.59 -1.50 3.38
C GLY A 312 -8.65 -1.76 2.29
N LYS A 313 -8.40 -1.32 1.05
CA LYS A 313 -9.22 -1.65 -0.13
C LYS A 313 -8.87 -3.02 -0.70
N ALA A 314 -7.65 -3.49 -0.42
CA ALA A 314 -7.16 -4.82 -0.70
C ALA A 314 -6.51 -5.39 0.57
N ASP A 315 -6.54 -6.72 0.71
CA ASP A 315 -5.99 -7.40 1.89
C ASP A 315 -4.51 -7.79 1.67
N VAL A 316 -4.14 -8.09 0.43
CA VAL A 316 -2.78 -8.45 0.03
C VAL A 316 -2.53 -8.04 -1.42
N ALA A 317 -1.28 -7.69 -1.74
CA ALA A 317 -0.85 -7.47 -3.12
C ALA A 317 0.07 -8.62 -3.57
N VAL A 318 -0.31 -9.32 -4.63
CA VAL A 318 0.54 -10.31 -5.30
C VAL A 318 0.77 -9.77 -6.71
N ALA A 319 1.95 -9.20 -6.92
CA ALA A 319 2.30 -8.44 -8.12
C ALA A 319 3.83 -8.29 -8.23
N PRO A 320 4.38 -7.91 -9.40
CA PRO A 320 5.80 -7.55 -9.56
C PRO A 320 6.13 -6.20 -8.90
N LEU A 321 5.92 -6.09 -7.58
CA LEU A 321 6.13 -4.87 -6.83
C LEU A 321 7.55 -4.82 -6.25
N THR A 322 8.36 -3.87 -6.71
CA THR A 322 9.71 -3.65 -6.17
C THR A 322 9.66 -3.17 -4.72
N ILE A 323 10.40 -3.85 -3.85
CA ILE A 323 10.61 -3.48 -2.45
C ILE A 323 11.49 -2.23 -2.41
N THR A 324 11.00 -1.16 -1.79
CA THR A 324 11.74 0.11 -1.60
C THR A 324 11.52 0.62 -0.18
N LEU A 325 12.48 1.38 0.36
CA LEU A 325 12.42 1.92 1.72
C LEU A 325 11.11 2.68 1.98
N VAL A 326 10.73 3.57 1.07
CA VAL A 326 9.52 4.40 1.21
C VAL A 326 8.22 3.59 1.23
N ARG A 327 8.21 2.40 0.61
CA ARG A 327 7.04 1.51 0.64
C ARG A 327 7.02 0.68 1.91
N GLU A 328 8.19 0.23 2.38
CA GLU A 328 8.35 -0.52 3.62
C GLU A 328 7.93 0.28 4.87
N GLU A 329 7.99 1.62 4.81
CA GLU A 329 7.46 2.50 5.86
C GLU A 329 5.93 2.43 6.05
N VAL A 330 5.18 1.95 5.03
CA VAL A 330 3.70 1.99 5.04
C VAL A 330 3.03 0.65 4.82
N ILE A 331 3.76 -0.34 4.29
CA ILE A 331 3.30 -1.71 4.09
C ILE A 331 4.42 -2.70 4.40
N ASP A 332 4.05 -3.86 4.92
CA ASP A 332 5.00 -4.94 5.17
C ASP A 332 5.24 -5.77 3.90
N PHE A 333 6.48 -6.23 3.72
CA PHE A 333 6.88 -7.13 2.64
C PHE A 333 7.28 -8.51 3.15
N SER A 334 7.01 -9.53 2.34
CA SER A 334 7.60 -10.85 2.51
C SER A 334 9.06 -10.86 2.05
N LYS A 335 9.74 -12.00 2.22
CA LYS A 335 11.05 -12.20 1.59
C LYS A 335 10.88 -12.18 0.06
N PRO A 336 11.82 -11.55 -0.67
CA PRO A 336 11.74 -11.47 -2.13
C PRO A 336 11.75 -12.89 -2.73
N PHE A 337 10.83 -13.17 -3.64
CA PHE A 337 10.72 -14.46 -4.32
C PHE A 337 11.46 -14.50 -5.67
N MET A 338 11.81 -13.33 -6.23
CA MET A 338 12.56 -13.19 -7.48
C MET A 338 13.56 -12.04 -7.35
N SER A 339 14.80 -12.28 -7.74
CA SER A 339 15.85 -11.26 -7.78
C SER A 339 15.97 -10.69 -9.19
N LEU A 340 15.68 -9.40 -9.34
CA LEU A 340 15.90 -8.66 -10.59
C LEU A 340 16.81 -7.46 -10.32
N GLY A 341 17.52 -7.04 -11.36
CA GLY A 341 18.37 -5.85 -11.34
C GLY A 341 18.08 -4.93 -12.52
N ILE A 342 18.66 -3.73 -12.49
CA ILE A 342 18.55 -2.77 -13.60
C ILE A 342 19.35 -3.31 -14.79
N SER A 343 18.69 -3.48 -15.93
CA SER A 343 19.31 -3.93 -17.18
C SER A 343 19.07 -2.93 -18.31
N ILE A 344 20.03 -2.79 -19.22
CA ILE A 344 19.88 -1.94 -20.40
C ILE A 344 19.48 -2.82 -21.59
N MET A 345 18.33 -2.53 -22.19
CA MET A 345 17.89 -3.17 -23.43
C MET A 345 18.31 -2.31 -24.63
N ILE A 346 19.12 -2.88 -25.52
CA ILE A 346 19.50 -2.24 -26.79
C ILE A 346 18.94 -3.04 -27.96
N LYS A 347 18.60 -2.34 -29.04
CA LYS A 347 18.23 -3.00 -30.29
C LYS A 347 19.42 -3.83 -30.75
N LYS A 348 19.18 -5.12 -31.03
CA LYS A 348 20.19 -6.01 -31.58
C LYS A 348 20.80 -5.35 -32.82
N PRO A 349 22.12 -5.11 -32.87
CA PRO A 349 22.74 -4.49 -34.03
C PRO A 349 22.52 -5.40 -35.24
N THR A 350 21.98 -4.82 -36.30
CA THR A 350 21.92 -5.49 -37.59
C THR A 350 23.34 -5.60 -38.10
N LYS A 351 23.87 -6.83 -38.24
CA LYS A 351 25.12 -7.04 -38.96
C LYS A 351 24.91 -6.52 -40.38
N SER A 352 25.67 -5.50 -40.78
CA SER A 352 25.68 -5.05 -42.17
C SER A 352 26.09 -6.23 -43.04
N LYS A 353 25.34 -6.47 -44.12
CA LYS A 353 25.77 -7.45 -45.13
C LYS A 353 27.13 -6.98 -45.67
N PRO A 354 28.10 -7.89 -45.89
CA PRO A 354 29.37 -7.53 -46.50
C PRO A 354 29.11 -6.76 -47.80
N GLY A 355 29.80 -5.64 -48.00
CA GLY A 355 29.68 -4.86 -49.24
C GLY A 355 30.14 -5.66 -50.46
N VAL A 356 29.81 -5.19 -51.66
CA VAL A 356 30.24 -5.81 -52.93
C VAL A 356 31.78 -5.90 -53.03
N PHE A 357 32.50 -5.02 -52.32
CA PHE A 357 33.96 -5.00 -52.23
C PHE A 357 34.52 -5.68 -50.98
N SER A 358 33.74 -6.48 -50.26
CA SER A 358 34.21 -7.15 -49.03
C SER A 358 35.36 -8.15 -49.26
N PHE A 359 35.64 -8.52 -50.50
CA PHE A 359 36.85 -9.28 -50.86
C PHE A 359 38.15 -8.46 -50.73
N LEU A 360 38.06 -7.12 -50.69
CA LEU A 360 39.19 -6.21 -50.45
C LEU A 360 39.42 -5.97 -48.95
N ASP A 361 38.40 -6.19 -48.10
CA ASP A 361 38.45 -6.02 -46.64
C ASP A 361 39.59 -6.79 -45.92
N PRO A 362 40.08 -7.94 -46.40
CA PRO A 362 41.20 -8.63 -45.76
C PRO A 362 42.51 -7.83 -45.73
N LEU A 363 42.65 -6.80 -46.58
CA LEU A 363 43.81 -5.92 -46.64
C LEU A 363 43.38 -4.47 -46.42
N ALA A 364 44.08 -3.75 -45.55
CA ALA A 364 43.81 -2.35 -45.27
C ALA A 364 44.03 -1.47 -46.53
N TYR A 365 43.30 -0.36 -46.63
CA TYR A 365 43.37 0.55 -47.77
C TYR A 365 44.79 1.08 -48.02
N GLU A 366 45.55 1.29 -46.94
CA GLU A 366 46.94 1.72 -46.97
C GLU A 366 47.82 0.69 -47.69
N ILE A 367 47.59 -0.61 -47.46
CA ILE A 367 48.34 -1.68 -48.11
C ILE A 367 48.02 -1.74 -49.60
N TRP A 368 46.75 -1.57 -49.97
CA TRP A 368 46.34 -1.48 -51.38
C TRP A 368 47.05 -0.35 -52.12
N MET A 369 47.14 0.84 -51.50
CA MET A 369 47.90 1.96 -52.06
C MET A 369 49.39 1.64 -52.19
N CYS A 370 50.00 1.01 -51.18
CA CYS A 370 51.39 0.57 -51.24
C CYS A 370 51.63 -0.44 -52.36
N ILE A 371 50.74 -1.40 -52.57
CA ILE A 371 50.84 -2.38 -53.67
C ILE A 371 50.83 -1.66 -55.02
N VAL A 372 49.93 -0.70 -55.22
CA VAL A 372 49.86 0.09 -56.48
C VAL A 372 51.14 0.91 -56.69
N PHE A 373 51.64 1.60 -55.67
CA PHE A 373 52.88 2.38 -55.78
C PHE A 373 54.11 1.49 -56.02
N ALA A 374 54.21 0.36 -55.31
CA ALA A 374 55.28 -0.59 -55.49
C ALA A 374 55.24 -1.22 -56.90
N TYR A 375 54.06 -1.56 -57.41
CA TYR A 375 53.86 -2.07 -58.76
C TYR A 375 54.35 -1.09 -59.83
N ILE A 376 53.97 0.19 -59.73
CA ILE A 376 54.45 1.24 -60.65
C ILE A 376 55.97 1.42 -60.49
N GLY A 377 56.47 1.47 -59.25
CA GLY A 377 57.88 1.63 -58.96
C GLY A 377 58.74 0.51 -59.55
N VAL A 378 58.36 -0.75 -59.35
CA VAL A 378 59.05 -1.92 -59.93
C VAL A 378 59.02 -1.88 -61.45
N SER A 379 57.88 -1.52 -62.05
CA SER A 379 57.74 -1.42 -63.51
C SER A 379 58.65 -0.33 -64.10
N VAL A 380 58.77 0.82 -63.43
CA VAL A 380 59.67 1.92 -63.84
C VAL A 380 61.12 1.53 -63.66
N VAL A 381 61.49 0.92 -62.54
CA VAL A 381 62.86 0.44 -62.30
C VAL A 381 63.27 -0.60 -63.34
N LEU A 382 62.40 -1.57 -63.63
CA LEU A 382 62.64 -2.58 -64.67
C LEU A 382 62.81 -1.92 -66.05
N PHE A 383 61.95 -0.96 -66.41
CA PHE A 383 62.08 -0.22 -67.67
C PHE A 383 63.40 0.58 -67.76
N LEU A 384 63.85 1.19 -66.66
CA LEU A 384 65.12 1.92 -66.66
C LEU A 384 66.30 0.95 -66.77
N VAL A 385 66.30 -0.14 -66.00
CA VAL A 385 67.36 -1.17 -66.05
C VAL A 385 67.45 -1.79 -67.44
N SER A 386 66.32 -2.14 -68.05
CA SER A 386 66.30 -2.69 -69.40
C SER A 386 66.80 -1.70 -70.45
N ARG A 387 66.44 -0.42 -70.31
CA ARG A 387 66.88 0.63 -71.24
C ARG A 387 68.37 0.97 -71.12
N PHE A 388 68.96 0.86 -69.92
CA PHE A 388 70.34 1.26 -69.64
C PHE A 388 71.34 0.09 -69.63
N SER A 389 70.90 -1.15 -69.45
CA SER A 389 71.77 -2.33 -69.54
C SER A 389 72.05 -2.65 -71.00
N PRO A 390 73.29 -2.52 -71.51
CA PRO A 390 73.60 -2.80 -72.92
C PRO A 390 73.40 -4.26 -73.33
N TYR A 391 73.29 -5.17 -72.35
CA TYR A 391 73.14 -6.61 -72.55
C TYR A 391 71.70 -7.07 -72.82
N GLU A 392 70.70 -6.22 -72.54
CA GLU A 392 69.28 -6.51 -72.85
C GLU A 392 68.85 -6.02 -74.24
N TRP A 393 69.73 -5.31 -74.96
CA TRP A 393 69.47 -4.83 -76.32
C TRP A 393 69.76 -5.93 -77.32
N HIS A 394 68.76 -6.35 -78.08
CA HIS A 394 68.96 -7.28 -79.18
C HIS A 394 69.65 -6.55 -80.34
N ALA A 395 70.80 -7.04 -80.78
CA ALA A 395 71.13 -6.95 -82.19
C ALA A 395 70.33 -8.07 -82.86
N GLU A 396 69.45 -7.74 -83.80
CA GLU A 396 68.88 -8.78 -84.66
C GLU A 396 70.02 -9.36 -85.49
N ASP A 397 70.36 -10.62 -85.23
CA ASP A 397 71.12 -11.43 -86.19
C ASP A 397 70.17 -11.71 -87.35
N TYR A 398 70.51 -11.17 -88.53
CA TYR A 398 69.77 -11.34 -89.78
C TYR A 398 69.43 -12.82 -90.01
N GLU A 399 68.15 -13.12 -90.25
CA GLU A 399 67.81 -14.31 -91.03
C GLU A 399 68.50 -14.20 -92.40
N GLU A 400 69.12 -15.31 -92.80
CA GLU A 400 70.03 -15.43 -93.93
C GLU A 400 69.36 -15.02 -95.26
N GLY A 401 69.61 -13.78 -95.70
CA GLY A 401 69.48 -13.38 -97.11
C GLY A 401 68.60 -12.17 -97.44
N ALA A 402 69.08 -10.94 -97.17
CA ALA A 402 68.88 -9.75 -98.03
C ALA A 402 69.70 -8.54 -97.51
N GLU A 403 70.09 -7.65 -98.43
CA GLU A 403 71.15 -6.63 -98.33
C GLU A 403 70.98 -5.51 -97.27
N PRO A 404 72.10 -4.89 -96.80
CA PRO A 404 72.12 -4.02 -95.63
C PRO A 404 71.94 -2.54 -95.99
N GLN A 405 70.81 -1.93 -95.59
CA GLN A 405 70.69 -0.47 -95.53
C GLN A 405 69.87 -0.05 -94.30
N SER A 406 70.41 0.95 -93.59
CA SER A 406 69.91 1.63 -92.37
C SER A 406 70.37 1.05 -91.02
N PRO A 407 70.64 1.92 -90.02
CA PRO A 407 71.50 1.58 -88.88
C PRO A 407 70.83 0.55 -87.97
N THR A 408 71.65 -0.35 -87.42
CA THR A 408 71.31 -1.41 -86.46
C THR A 408 70.29 -0.90 -85.45
N GLN A 409 69.01 -1.17 -85.71
CA GLN A 409 67.95 -0.75 -84.81
C GLN A 409 67.95 -1.77 -83.68
N GLN A 410 68.73 -1.50 -82.64
CA GLN A 410 68.73 -2.33 -81.46
C GLN A 410 67.31 -2.33 -80.88
N THR A 411 66.64 -3.49 -80.88
CA THR A 411 65.28 -3.62 -80.35
C THR A 411 65.37 -4.05 -78.89
N ASN A 412 64.69 -3.31 -78.03
CA ASN A 412 64.50 -3.69 -76.63
C ASN A 412 63.05 -4.13 -76.49
N GLU A 413 62.83 -5.41 -76.17
CA GLU A 413 61.48 -5.96 -75.99
C GLU A 413 60.79 -5.41 -74.73
N PHE A 414 61.54 -4.86 -73.77
CA PHE A 414 61.01 -4.21 -72.57
C PHE A 414 60.73 -2.71 -72.79
N GLY A 415 59.69 -2.42 -73.56
CA GLY A 415 59.05 -1.09 -73.56
C GLY A 415 58.34 -0.77 -72.24
N ILE A 416 57.86 0.47 -72.05
CA ILE A 416 57.13 0.90 -70.84
C ILE A 416 55.89 0.01 -70.59
N PHE A 417 55.12 -0.27 -71.63
CA PHE A 417 53.92 -1.11 -71.55
C PHE A 417 54.26 -2.59 -71.32
N ASN A 418 55.35 -3.07 -71.91
CA ASN A 418 55.79 -4.46 -71.75
C ASN A 418 56.36 -4.71 -70.35
N SER A 419 57.03 -3.72 -69.76
CA SER A 419 57.51 -3.77 -68.38
C SER A 419 56.36 -3.77 -67.35
N LEU A 420 55.31 -2.98 -67.60
CA LEU A 420 54.06 -3.00 -66.82
C LEU A 420 53.32 -4.34 -66.97
N TRP A 421 53.24 -4.88 -68.18
CA TRP A 421 52.60 -6.16 -68.42
C TRP A 421 53.35 -7.32 -67.76
N PHE A 422 54.68 -7.30 -67.83
CA PHE A 422 55.53 -8.28 -67.16
C PHE A 422 55.37 -8.26 -65.64
N SER A 423 55.42 -7.07 -65.02
CA SER A 423 55.27 -6.94 -63.56
C SER A 423 53.87 -7.36 -63.09
N LEU A 424 52.81 -7.13 -63.90
CA LEU A 424 51.45 -7.58 -63.60
C LEU A 424 51.33 -9.10 -63.70
N GLY A 425 51.85 -9.70 -64.77
CA GLY A 425 51.84 -11.16 -64.97
C GLY A 425 52.64 -11.91 -63.90
N ALA A 426 53.76 -11.33 -63.47
CA ALA A 426 54.55 -11.85 -62.35
C ALA A 426 53.80 -11.73 -61.01
N PHE A 427 53.15 -10.59 -60.75
CA PHE A 427 52.37 -10.38 -59.53
C PHE A 427 51.16 -11.32 -59.43
N MET A 428 50.45 -11.56 -60.53
CA MET A 428 49.31 -12.47 -60.61
C MET A 428 49.71 -13.95 -60.71
N GLN A 429 51.01 -14.27 -60.70
CA GLN A 429 51.57 -15.64 -60.82
C GLN A 429 51.15 -16.37 -62.12
N GLN A 430 50.85 -15.61 -63.18
CA GLN A 430 50.40 -16.17 -64.46
C GLN A 430 51.55 -16.38 -65.47
N GLY A 431 52.75 -15.86 -65.16
CA GLY A 431 53.89 -15.89 -66.08
C GLY A 431 53.76 -14.86 -67.20
N CYS A 432 54.85 -14.64 -67.95
CA CYS A 432 54.87 -13.78 -69.13
C CYS A 432 55.82 -14.39 -70.17
N ASP A 433 55.53 -14.20 -71.45
CA ASP A 433 56.34 -14.76 -72.55
C ASP A 433 57.71 -14.07 -72.69
N ILE A 434 57.81 -12.84 -72.19
CA ILE A 434 59.04 -12.04 -72.13
C ILE A 434 59.69 -12.20 -70.75
N SER A 435 61.00 -12.46 -70.72
CA SER A 435 61.77 -12.60 -69.47
C SER A 435 63.01 -11.70 -69.49
N PRO A 436 63.31 -10.96 -68.40
CA PRO A 436 64.55 -10.20 -68.28
C PRO A 436 65.74 -11.17 -68.26
N ARG A 437 66.87 -10.78 -68.87
CA ARG A 437 68.05 -11.64 -69.07
C ARG A 437 69.23 -11.24 -68.21
#